data_AF-R9LUM0-F1
#
_entry.id   AF-R9LUM0-F1
#
_cell.length_a   1.000
_cell.length_b   1.000
_cell.length_c   1.000
_cell.angle_alpha   90.00
_cell.angle_beta   90.00
_cell.angle_gamma   90.00
#
_symmetry.space_group_name_H-M   'P 1'
#
loop_
_entity.id
_entity.type
_entity.pdbx_description
1 polymer ?
#
loop_
_entity_poly.entity_id
_entity_poly.type
_entity_poly.pdbx_seq_one_letter_code
_entity_poly.pdbx_strand_id
1 'polypeptide(L)' 'MKKEENQSNNKWGSWPLFVIALGTLVIVTGPMYDKPLIVVIEGLSIVLVGVLMMRVSRRNHELKQKRIQKQKNYKKK' A
#
# COMPACT_ATOMS: atom_id res chain seq x y z
N MET A 1 -32.81 -11.06 5.08
CA MET A 1 -32.00 -10.33 4.08
C MET A 1 -30.90 -9.58 4.80
N LYS A 2 -29.67 -10.11 4.81
CA LYS A 2 -28.50 -9.45 5.41
C LYS A 2 -28.08 -8.30 4.49
N LYS A 3 -27.93 -7.10 5.06
CA LYS A 3 -27.35 -5.93 4.39
C LYS A 3 -25.95 -6.31 3.91
N GLU A 4 -25.78 -6.44 2.61
CA GLU A 4 -24.47 -6.40 1.98
C GLU A 4 -23.91 -4.99 2.20
N GLU A 5 -23.16 -4.86 3.29
CA GLU A 5 -22.43 -3.66 3.64
C GLU A 5 -21.37 -3.44 2.56
N ASN A 6 -21.68 -2.52 1.64
CA ASN A 6 -20.80 -1.94 0.62
C ASN A 6 -19.31 -2.14 0.93
N GLN A 7 -18.74 -3.22 0.39
CA GLN A 7 -17.33 -3.57 0.46
C GLN A 7 -16.49 -2.72 -0.52
N SER A 8 -16.78 -1.42 -0.59
CA SER A 8 -16.26 -0.52 -1.61
C SER A 8 -15.44 0.61 -0.98
N ASN A 9 -14.41 0.33 -0.18
CA ASN A 9 -13.42 1.39 0.07
C ASN A 9 -12.01 1.03 0.57
N ASN A 10 -11.54 -0.22 0.46
CA ASN A 10 -10.18 -0.57 0.89
C ASN A 10 -9.20 -0.90 -0.25
N LYS A 11 -9.52 -0.54 -1.51
CA LYS A 11 -8.64 -0.82 -2.67
C LYS A 11 -7.31 -0.06 -2.64
N TRP A 12 -7.17 0.99 -1.83
CA TRP A 12 -6.05 1.95 -1.92
C TRP A 12 -4.90 1.71 -0.91
N GLY A 13 -5.10 0.87 0.10
CA GLY A 13 -4.00 0.36 0.94
C GLY A 13 -3.32 -0.89 0.37
N SER A 14 -3.91 -1.50 -0.66
CA SER A 14 -3.48 -2.80 -1.21
C SER A 14 -2.17 -2.72 -1.99
N TRP A 15 -1.91 -1.62 -2.69
CA TRP A 15 -0.77 -1.54 -3.60
C TRP A 15 0.59 -1.47 -2.87
N PRO A 16 0.78 -0.60 -1.87
CA PRO A 16 2.04 -0.57 -1.11
C PRO A 16 2.28 -1.89 -0.37
N LEU A 17 1.23 -2.49 0.19
CA LEU A 17 1.32 -3.79 0.86
C LEU A 17 1.69 -4.92 -0.10
N PHE A 18 1.18 -4.90 -1.33
CA PHE A 18 1.53 -5.85 -2.38
C PHE A 18 3.02 -5.77 -2.76
N VAL A 19 3.53 -4.55 -2.95
CA VAL A 19 4.96 -4.32 -3.26
C VAL A 19 5.85 -4.79 -2.12
N ILE A 20 5.46 -4.53 -0.86
CA ILE A 20 6.19 -5.04 0.32
C ILE A 20 6.17 -6.57 0.33
N ALA A 21 5.02 -7.20 0.12
CA ALA A 21 4.90 -8.66 0.08
C ALA A 21 5.78 -9.29 -1.02
N LEU A 22 5.83 -8.70 -2.22
CA LEU A 22 6.73 -9.13 -3.28
C LEU A 22 8.21 -9.00 -2.89
N GLY A 23 8.62 -7.88 -2.33
CA GLY A 23 9.99 -7.71 -1.85
C GLY A 23 10.36 -8.73 -0.77
N THR A 24 9.42 -9.05 0.12
CA THR A 24 9.61 -10.07 1.16
C THR A 24 9.73 -11.47 0.55
N LEU A 25 8.93 -11.77 -0.47
CA LEU A 25 8.99 -13.04 -1.19
C LEU A 25 10.37 -13.24 -1.84
N VAL A 26 10.90 -12.19 -2.48
CA VAL A 26 12.24 -12.21 -3.09
C VAL A 26 13.32 -12.52 -2.04
N ILE A 27 13.25 -11.89 -0.85
CA ILE A 27 14.18 -12.16 0.26
C ILE A 27 14.11 -13.62 0.71
N VAL A 28 12.91 -14.17 0.88
CA VAL A 28 12.71 -15.57 1.31
C VAL A 28 13.24 -16.56 0.27
N THR A 29 13.12 -16.23 -1.03
CA THR A 29 13.71 -17.04 -2.11
C THR A 29 15.22 -16.85 -2.26
N GLY A 30 15.83 -15.87 -1.59
CA GLY A 30 17.25 -15.54 -1.67
C GLY A 30 18.20 -16.75 -1.54
N PRO A 31 17.99 -17.69 -0.59
CA PRO A 31 18.84 -18.88 -0.44
C PRO A 31 18.82 -19.84 -1.64
N MET A 32 17.83 -19.72 -2.54
CA MET A 32 17.72 -20.56 -3.74
C MET A 32 18.59 -20.08 -4.91
N TYR A 33 19.24 -18.92 -4.78
CA TYR A 33 20.08 -18.33 -5.82
C TYR A 33 21.57 -18.39 -5.46
N ASP A 34 22.42 -18.42 -6.49
CA ASP A 34 23.89 -18.51 -6.33
C ASP A 34 24.51 -17.35 -5.53
N LYS A 35 23.81 -16.20 -5.48
CA LYS A 35 24.27 -14.98 -4.81
C LYS A 35 23.21 -14.48 -3.81
N PRO A 36 23.01 -15.18 -2.68
CA PRO A 36 21.90 -14.91 -1.76
C PRO A 36 21.96 -13.49 -1.18
N LEU A 37 23.16 -12.98 -0.90
CA LEU A 37 23.34 -11.61 -0.37
C LEU A 37 22.83 -10.54 -1.34
N ILE A 38 23.10 -10.67 -2.64
CA ILE A 38 22.67 -9.68 -3.64
C ILE A 38 21.15 -9.69 -3.77
N VAL A 39 20.54 -10.88 -3.81
CA VAL A 39 19.08 -11.03 -3.89
C VAL A 39 18.38 -10.44 -2.65
N VAL A 40 18.94 -10.63 -1.46
CA VAL A 40 18.41 -10.01 -0.23
C VAL A 40 18.50 -8.48 -0.29
N ILE A 41 19.60 -7.91 -0.77
CA ILE A 41 19.76 -6.45 -0.93
C ILE A 41 18.72 -5.89 -1.92
N GLU A 42 18.47 -6.58 -3.03
CA GLU A 42 17.44 -6.19 -3.99
C GLU A 42 16.03 -6.25 -3.36
N GLY A 43 15.72 -7.36 -2.68
CA GLY A 43 14.44 -7.51 -1.98
C GLY A 43 14.22 -6.43 -0.91
N LEU A 44 15.25 -6.09 -0.13
CA LEU A 44 15.19 -5.00 0.84
C LEU A 44 14.95 -3.64 0.18
N SER A 45 15.54 -3.39 -1.00
CA SER A 45 15.32 -2.17 -1.77
C SER A 45 13.86 -2.04 -2.23
N ILE A 46 13.25 -3.15 -2.68
CA ILE A 46 11.82 -3.20 -3.06
C ILE A 46 10.92 -2.91 -1.85
N VAL A 47 11.21 -3.52 -0.70
CA VAL A 47 10.47 -3.28 0.55
C VAL A 47 10.57 -1.79 0.94
N LEU A 48 11.74 -1.19 0.84
CA LEU A 48 11.95 0.23 1.15
C LEU A 48 11.08 1.14 0.28
N VAL A 49 11.02 0.87 -1.03
CA VAL A 49 10.15 1.60 -1.97
C VAL A 49 8.68 1.45 -1.59
N GLY A 50 8.24 0.24 -1.24
CA GLY A 50 6.86 -0.01 -0.79
C GLY A 50 6.50 0.77 0.48
N VAL A 51 7.40 0.84 1.46
CA VAL A 51 7.21 1.63 2.69
C VAL A 51 7.17 3.13 2.40
N LEU A 52 8.04 3.64 1.52
CA LEU A 52 8.02 5.04 1.09
C LEU A 52 6.71 5.38 0.37
N MET A 53 6.24 4.51 -0.52
CA MET A 53 4.93 4.66 -1.17
C MET A 53 3.79 4.69 -0.16
N MET A 54 3.82 3.82 0.85
CA MET A 54 2.82 3.82 1.93
C MET A 54 2.82 5.14 2.69
N ARG A 55 4.01 5.68 3.01
CA ARG A 55 4.17 6.96 3.71
C ARG A 55 3.66 8.14 2.89
N VAL A 56 3.97 8.18 1.59
CA VAL A 56 3.49 9.23 0.68
C VAL A 56 1.98 9.13 0.47
N SER A 57 1.48 7.91 0.26
CA SER A 57 0.05 7.64 0.10
C SER A 57 -0.75 8.13 1.31
N ARG A 58 -0.29 7.83 2.53
CA ARG A 58 -0.94 8.28 3.77
C ARG A 58 -1.15 9.79 3.82
N ARG A 59 -0.13 10.58 3.45
CA ARG A 59 -0.20 12.05 3.42
C ARG A 59 -1.19 12.55 2.36
N ASN A 60 -1.22 11.93 1.18
CA ASN A 60 -2.18 12.29 0.14
C ASN A 60 -3.62 11.90 0.48
N HIS A 61 -3.83 10.82 1.23
CA HIS A 61 -5.16 10.39 1.66
C HIS A 61 -5.80 11.35 2.66
N GLU A 62 -5.02 11.89 3.62
CA GLU A 62 -5.51 12.92 4.54
C GLU A 62 -5.98 14.17 3.79
N LEU A 63 -5.24 14.58 2.75
CA LEU A 63 -5.59 15.73 1.91
C LEU A 63 -6.84 15.46 1.06
N LYS A 64 -6.99 14.27 0.49
CA LYS A 64 -8.18 13.89 -0.29
C LYS A 64 -9.43 13.75 0.57
N GLN A 65 -9.34 13.13 1.76
CA GLN A 65 -10.49 13.01 2.67
C GLN A 65 -11.01 14.38 3.10
N LYS A 66 -10.12 15.35 3.40
CA LYS A 66 -10.52 16.73 3.71
C LYS A 66 -11.28 17.41 2.57
N ARG A 67 -10.89 17.17 1.30
CA ARG A 67 -11.63 17.71 0.13
C ARG A 67 -13.01 17.10 -0.02
N ILE A 68 -13.14 15.78 0.15
CA ILE A 68 -14.42 15.06 0.03
C ILE A 68 -15.38 15.44 1.17
N GLN A 69 -14.87 15.63 2.39
CA GLN A 69 -15.68 16.11 3.53
C GLN A 69 -16.18 17.55 3.32
N LYS A 70 -15.33 18.47 2.84
CA LYS A 70 -15.76 19.84 2.52
C LYS A 70 -16.89 19.86 1.50
N GLN A 71 -16.80 19.09 0.40
CA GLN A 71 -17.86 19.05 -0.62
C GLN A 71 -19.20 18.49 -0.10
N LYS A 72 -19.18 17.49 0.79
CA LYS A 72 -20.41 16.97 1.42
C LYS A 72 -21.11 18.00 2.30
N ASN A 73 -20.37 18.90 2.93
CA ASN A 73 -20.94 19.94 3.80
C ASN A 73 -21.61 21.08 2.99
N TYR A 74 -21.12 21.36 1.77
CA TYR A 74 -21.75 22.35 0.87
C TYR A 74 -23.06 21.86 0.25
N LYS A 75 -23.21 20.55 -0.02
CA LYS A 75 -24.45 19.98 -0.55
C LYS A 75 -25.59 19.85 0.48
N LYS A 76 -25.30 20.11 1.76
CA LYS A 76 -26.26 19.96 2.87
C LYS A 76 -26.88 21.30 3.32
N LYS A 77 -26.53 22.40 2.65
CA LYS A 77 -27.02 23.76 2.89
C LYS A 77 -27.87 24.19 1.69
#